data_AF-A0A2G5L9M6-F1
#
_entry.id   AF-A0A2G5L9M6-F1
#
_cell.length_a   1.000
_cell.length_b   1.000
_cell.length_c   1.000
_cell.angle_alpha   90.00
_cell.angle_beta   90.00
_cell.angle_gamma   90.00
#
_symmetry.space_group_name_H-M   'P 1'
#
loop_
_entity.id
_entity.type
_entity.pdbx_description
1 polymer ?
#
loop_
_entity_poly.entity_id
_entity_poly.type
_entity_poly.pdbx_seq_one_letter_code
_entity_poly.pdbx_strand_id
1 'polypeptide(L)'
;MVNELSGDLGDKAYEVSDALARIGSEEVLQAMLTLLQHPHAESRYMAARTLGLMKDNAAGLEPLLDAIKDKQNEGQVGELLSVLEGFDVSGVYVELFKLYLFGNFKVSMIAKDLLDHKDFDITPRVLKKATKHWNHYSNNVKQDDLFVLKKAEVDEIFEDLTAFLDDQMPL
;
A
#
# COMPACT_ATOMS: atom_id res chain seq x y z
N MET A 1 -18.17 18.34 -9.16
CA MET A 1 -17.26 17.75 -8.17
C MET A 1 -16.44 16.61 -8.77
N VAL A 2 -16.97 15.40 -9.02
CA VAL A 2 -16.13 14.29 -9.56
C VAL A 2 -15.40 14.66 -10.86
N ASN A 3 -16.07 15.33 -11.81
CA ASN A 3 -15.44 15.76 -13.06
C ASN A 3 -14.27 16.73 -12.88
N GLU A 4 -14.16 17.40 -11.73
CA GLU A 4 -13.04 18.31 -11.42
C GLU A 4 -11.79 17.55 -10.94
N LEU A 5 -11.91 16.24 -10.73
CA LEU A 5 -10.78 15.33 -10.47
C LEU A 5 -10.36 14.56 -11.74
N SER A 6 -10.90 14.89 -12.91
CA SER A 6 -10.69 14.16 -14.17
C SER A 6 -10.02 15.04 -15.22
N GLY A 7 -8.93 14.55 -15.82
CA GLY A 7 -8.24 15.26 -16.90
C GLY A 7 -7.22 16.27 -16.38
N ASP A 8 -7.26 17.49 -16.91
CA ASP A 8 -6.40 18.60 -16.48
C ASP A 8 -6.90 19.18 -15.16
N LEU A 9 -6.10 19.05 -14.10
CA LEU A 9 -6.51 19.40 -12.75
C LEU A 9 -6.17 20.85 -12.44
N GLY A 10 -7.17 21.62 -12.04
CA GLY A 10 -6.95 22.98 -11.53
C GLY A 10 -6.49 22.99 -10.07
N ASP A 11 -6.09 24.18 -9.60
CA ASP A 11 -5.57 24.42 -8.24
C ASP A 11 -6.47 23.91 -7.10
N LYS A 12 -7.77 23.72 -7.38
CA LYS A 12 -8.78 23.30 -6.40
C LYS A 12 -9.00 21.79 -6.31
N ALA A 13 -8.28 20.97 -7.07
CA ALA A 13 -8.50 19.52 -7.08
C ALA A 13 -8.41 18.89 -5.68
N TYR A 14 -7.47 19.35 -4.85
CA TYR A 14 -7.35 18.90 -3.46
C TYR A 14 -8.56 19.29 -2.59
N GLU A 15 -9.10 20.50 -2.76
CA GLU A 15 -10.31 20.94 -2.04
C GLU A 15 -11.53 20.11 -2.43
N VAL A 16 -11.66 19.80 -3.73
CA VAL A 16 -12.73 18.95 -4.26
C VAL A 16 -12.59 17.53 -3.72
N SER A 17 -11.37 16.98 -3.70
CA SER A 17 -11.06 15.68 -3.11
C SER A 17 -11.46 15.64 -1.62
N ASP A 18 -11.09 16.65 -0.83
CA ASP A 18 -11.46 16.73 0.59
C ASP A 18 -12.97 16.86 0.80
N ALA A 19 -13.67 17.58 -0.07
CA ALA A 19 -15.12 17.72 0.00
C ALA A 19 -15.82 16.42 -0.38
N LEU A 20 -15.37 15.73 -1.43
CA LEU A 20 -15.90 14.42 -1.84
C LEU A 20 -15.65 13.35 -0.78
N ALA A 21 -14.46 13.31 -0.18
CA ALA A 21 -14.15 12.39 0.90
C ALA A 21 -15.05 12.59 2.13
N ARG A 22 -15.36 13.86 2.46
CA ARG A 22 -16.31 14.22 3.53
C ARG A 22 -17.76 13.84 3.19
N ILE A 23 -18.15 13.87 1.92
CA ILE A 23 -19.46 13.37 1.48
C ILE A 23 -19.52 11.86 1.69
N GLY A 24 -18.47 11.13 1.30
CA GLY A 24 -18.26 9.73 1.65
C GLY A 24 -19.36 8.76 1.19
N SER A 25 -20.17 9.14 0.20
CA SER A 25 -21.29 8.31 -0.26
C SER A 25 -20.82 7.15 -1.14
N GLU A 26 -21.67 6.13 -1.28
CA GLU A 26 -21.41 5.00 -2.18
C GLU A 26 -21.21 5.47 -3.64
N GLU A 27 -21.92 6.52 -4.07
CA GLU A 27 -21.74 7.09 -5.41
C GLU A 27 -20.35 7.73 -5.56
N VAL A 28 -19.83 8.37 -4.51
CA VAL A 28 -18.45 8.89 -4.51
C VAL A 28 -17.45 7.75 -4.58
N LEU A 29 -17.65 6.70 -3.78
CA LEU A 29 -16.81 5.50 -3.81
C LEU A 29 -16.73 4.93 -5.23
N GLN A 30 -17.87 4.62 -5.84
CA GLN A 30 -17.94 4.06 -7.20
C GLN A 30 -17.32 4.98 -8.26
N ALA A 31 -17.52 6.29 -8.12
CA ALA A 31 -16.90 7.28 -9.00
C ALA A 31 -15.37 7.26 -8.89
N MET A 32 -14.82 7.21 -7.67
CA MET A 32 -13.36 7.15 -7.47
C MET A 32 -12.78 5.81 -7.93
N LEU A 33 -13.49 4.69 -7.73
CA LEU A 33 -13.08 3.39 -8.27
C LEU A 33 -12.97 3.41 -9.81
N THR A 34 -13.91 4.08 -10.48
CA THR A 34 -13.83 4.28 -11.93
C THR A 34 -12.64 5.18 -12.30
N LEU A 35 -12.43 6.25 -11.53
CA LEU A 35 -11.38 7.24 -11.79
C LEU A 35 -9.96 6.71 -11.53
N LEU A 36 -9.78 5.65 -10.72
CA LEU A 36 -8.52 4.93 -10.58
C LEU A 36 -7.99 4.34 -11.90
N GLN A 37 -8.83 4.21 -12.92
CA GLN A 37 -8.46 3.70 -14.25
C GLN A 37 -8.32 4.82 -15.30
N HIS A 38 -8.32 6.08 -14.87
CA HIS A 38 -8.28 7.22 -15.77
C HIS A 38 -6.91 7.33 -16.50
N PRO A 39 -6.85 7.78 -17.77
CA PRO A 39 -5.58 7.89 -18.51
C PRO A 39 -4.55 8.82 -17.86
N HIS A 40 -5.02 9.86 -17.16
CA HIS A 40 -4.17 10.84 -16.51
C HIS A 40 -3.75 10.40 -15.10
N ALA A 41 -2.44 10.36 -14.86
CA ALA A 41 -1.85 9.92 -13.59
C ALA A 41 -2.37 10.72 -12.39
N GLU A 42 -2.45 12.05 -12.52
CA GLU A 42 -2.94 12.92 -11.46
C GLU A 42 -4.40 12.64 -11.08
N SER A 43 -5.27 12.34 -12.06
CA SER A 43 -6.66 11.93 -11.78
C SER A 43 -6.71 10.63 -10.99
N ARG A 44 -5.88 9.64 -11.32
CA ARG A 44 -5.79 8.38 -10.58
C ARG A 44 -5.28 8.62 -9.15
N TYR A 45 -4.31 9.51 -8.98
CA TYR A 45 -3.84 9.89 -7.66
C TYR A 45 -4.92 10.62 -6.84
N MET A 46 -5.66 11.57 -7.42
CA MET A 46 -6.79 12.22 -6.75
C MET A 46 -7.89 11.22 -6.37
N ALA A 47 -8.15 10.24 -7.22
CA ALA A 47 -9.07 9.15 -6.91
C ALA A 47 -8.62 8.36 -5.68
N ALA A 48 -7.36 7.89 -5.69
CA ALA A 48 -6.76 7.18 -4.57
C ALA A 48 -6.81 8.02 -3.29
N ARG A 49 -6.32 9.27 -3.34
CA ARG A 49 -6.33 10.19 -2.19
C ARG A 49 -7.73 10.35 -1.61
N THR A 50 -8.73 10.56 -2.46
CA THR A 50 -10.13 10.70 -2.02
C THR A 50 -10.59 9.43 -1.31
N LEU A 51 -10.31 8.24 -1.85
CA LEU A 51 -10.62 6.97 -1.20
C LEU A 51 -9.93 6.81 0.16
N GLY A 52 -8.64 7.17 0.27
CA GLY A 52 -7.92 7.10 1.55
C GLY A 52 -8.44 8.06 2.61
N LEU A 53 -9.06 9.17 2.21
CA LEU A 53 -9.68 10.13 3.14
C LEU A 53 -11.13 9.76 3.51
N MET A 54 -11.78 8.88 2.75
CA MET A 54 -13.14 8.42 3.04
C MET A 54 -13.14 7.49 4.27
N LYS A 55 -14.20 7.60 5.08
CA LYS A 55 -14.36 6.72 6.26
C LYS A 55 -14.76 5.29 5.86
N ASP A 56 -15.76 5.16 4.98
CA ASP A 56 -16.28 3.87 4.53
C ASP A 56 -15.59 3.47 3.22
N ASN A 57 -14.27 3.26 3.28
CA ASN A 57 -13.42 3.07 2.10
C ASN A 57 -12.96 1.62 1.86
N ALA A 58 -13.41 0.65 2.67
CA ALA A 58 -12.90 -0.72 2.65
C ALA A 58 -12.93 -1.37 1.25
N ALA A 59 -13.99 -1.15 0.47
CA ALA A 59 -14.11 -1.69 -0.89
C ALA A 59 -13.12 -1.06 -1.89
N GLY A 60 -12.46 0.04 -1.54
CA GLY A 60 -11.42 0.70 -2.32
C GLY A 60 -10.02 0.10 -2.17
N LEU A 61 -9.78 -0.74 -1.14
CA LEU A 61 -8.44 -1.25 -0.86
C LEU A 61 -7.91 -2.14 -1.98
N GLU A 62 -8.68 -3.16 -2.38
CA GLU A 62 -8.26 -4.10 -3.43
C GLU A 62 -8.05 -3.40 -4.78
N PRO A 63 -8.99 -2.55 -5.27
CA PRO A 63 -8.76 -1.75 -6.47
C PRO A 63 -7.53 -0.83 -6.40
N LEU A 64 -7.24 -0.24 -5.23
CA LEU A 64 -6.05 0.59 -5.04
C LEU A 64 -4.76 -0.25 -5.08
N LEU A 65 -4.75 -1.43 -4.46
CA LEU A 65 -3.62 -2.36 -4.53
C LEU A 65 -3.36 -2.86 -5.95
N ASP A 66 -4.40 -3.03 -6.76
CA ASP A 66 -4.26 -3.36 -8.18
C ASP A 66 -3.72 -2.16 -8.96
N ALA A 67 -4.20 -0.94 -8.68
CA ALA A 67 -3.66 0.27 -9.27
C ALA A 67 -2.16 0.47 -8.94
N ILE A 68 -1.73 0.18 -7.71
CA ILE A 68 -0.32 0.24 -7.28
C ILE A 68 0.57 -0.71 -8.09
N LYS A 69 0.04 -1.87 -8.51
CA LYS A 69 0.77 -2.89 -9.30
C LYS A 69 0.69 -2.65 -10.80
N ASP A 70 -0.20 -1.79 -11.26
CA ASP A 70 -0.39 -1.51 -12.67
C ASP A 70 0.82 -0.76 -13.25
N LYS A 71 1.31 -1.23 -14.39
CA LYS A 71 2.42 -0.63 -15.12
C LYS A 71 2.16 0.84 -15.51
N GLN A 72 0.90 1.22 -15.74
CA GLN A 72 0.55 2.62 -16.02
C GLN A 72 0.89 3.57 -14.85
N ASN A 73 1.02 3.00 -13.64
CA ASN A 73 1.29 3.73 -12.41
C ASN A 73 2.75 3.60 -11.93
N GLU A 74 3.64 3.00 -12.72
CA GLU A 74 5.05 2.80 -12.34
C GLU A 74 5.72 4.11 -11.86
N GLY A 75 5.38 5.24 -12.50
CA GLY A 75 5.90 6.56 -12.14
C GLY A 75 5.27 7.21 -10.89
N GLN A 76 4.21 6.63 -10.31
CA GLN A 76 3.52 7.18 -9.13
C GLN A 76 3.17 6.14 -8.06
N VAL A 77 3.87 4.98 -8.06
CA VAL A 77 3.63 3.90 -7.08
C VAL A 77 3.77 4.41 -5.64
N GLY A 78 4.76 5.27 -5.37
CA GLY A 78 4.99 5.79 -4.02
C GLY A 78 3.86 6.69 -3.54
N GLU A 79 3.32 7.53 -4.43
CA GLU A 79 2.18 8.40 -4.19
C GLU A 79 0.93 7.58 -3.88
N LEU A 80 0.60 6.59 -4.72
CA LEU A 80 -0.53 5.69 -4.49
C LEU A 80 -0.37 4.87 -3.22
N LEU A 81 0.85 4.40 -2.92
CA LEU A 81 1.13 3.61 -1.73
C LEU A 81 0.97 4.43 -0.44
N SER A 82 1.36 5.71 -0.43
CA SER A 82 1.23 6.58 0.74
C SER A 82 -0.23 6.74 1.20
N VAL A 83 -1.18 6.65 0.28
CA VAL A 83 -2.61 6.74 0.57
C VAL A 83 -3.10 5.59 1.46
N LEU A 84 -2.40 4.44 1.48
CA LEU A 84 -2.77 3.31 2.34
C LEU A 84 -2.68 3.63 3.84
N GLU A 85 -2.08 4.76 4.23
CA GLU A 85 -2.18 5.28 5.59
C GLU A 85 -3.66 5.49 6.04
N GLY A 86 -4.54 5.84 5.10
CA GLY A 86 -5.98 6.05 5.35
C GLY A 86 -6.84 4.78 5.25
N PHE A 87 -6.24 3.61 5.01
CA PHE A 87 -6.95 2.34 4.89
C PHE A 87 -6.69 1.42 6.08
N ASP A 88 -7.64 0.54 6.36
CA ASP A 88 -7.36 -0.69 7.09
C ASP A 88 -6.53 -1.62 6.19
N VAL A 89 -5.26 -1.82 6.56
CA VAL A 89 -4.30 -2.64 5.81
C VAL A 89 -3.97 -3.95 6.52
N SER A 90 -4.73 -4.31 7.55
CA SER A 90 -4.46 -5.47 8.42
C SER A 90 -4.27 -6.78 7.65
N GLY A 91 -5.04 -6.97 6.58
CA GLY A 91 -5.01 -8.18 5.75
C GLY A 91 -3.93 -8.25 4.66
N VAL A 92 -3.09 -7.20 4.48
CA VAL A 92 -2.24 -7.06 3.27
C VAL A 92 -0.73 -6.97 3.57
N TYR A 93 -0.30 -7.53 4.71
CA TYR A 93 1.11 -7.58 5.12
C TYR A 93 2.05 -8.11 4.02
N VAL A 94 1.68 -9.21 3.35
CA VAL A 94 2.54 -9.85 2.33
C VAL A 94 2.75 -8.93 1.12
N GLU A 95 1.71 -8.21 0.71
CA GLU A 95 1.74 -7.25 -0.38
C GLU A 95 2.69 -6.08 -0.05
N LEU A 96 2.58 -5.51 1.14
CA LEU A 96 3.47 -4.44 1.61
C LEU A 96 4.90 -4.93 1.77
N PHE A 97 5.11 -6.12 2.33
CA PHE A 97 6.44 -6.71 2.47
C PHE A 97 7.12 -6.92 1.11
N LYS A 98 6.37 -7.31 0.07
CA LYS A 98 6.92 -7.38 -1.28
C LYS A 98 7.33 -6.00 -1.82
N LEU A 99 6.53 -4.96 -1.59
CA LEU A 99 6.88 -3.59 -1.98
C LEU A 99 8.12 -3.08 -1.24
N TYR A 100 8.27 -3.45 0.03
CA TYR A 100 9.47 -3.19 0.82
C TYR A 100 10.72 -3.86 0.21
N LEU A 101 10.62 -5.12 -0.20
CA LEU A 101 11.75 -5.85 -0.79
C LEU A 101 12.11 -5.37 -2.20
N PHE A 102 11.12 -5.26 -3.10
CA PHE A 102 11.35 -5.10 -4.54
C PHE A 102 11.11 -3.68 -5.05
N GLY A 103 10.59 -2.78 -4.22
CA GLY A 103 10.34 -1.39 -4.57
C GLY A 103 11.62 -0.59 -4.76
N ASN A 104 11.53 0.51 -5.51
CA ASN A 104 12.57 1.54 -5.50
C ASN A 104 12.71 2.14 -4.08
N PHE A 105 13.74 2.97 -3.85
CA PHE A 105 14.01 3.54 -2.53
C PHE A 105 12.77 4.18 -1.86
N LYS A 106 12.00 4.99 -2.59
CA LYS A 106 10.77 5.64 -2.07
C LYS A 106 9.70 4.61 -1.69
N VAL A 107 9.41 3.67 -2.59
CA VAL A 107 8.40 2.62 -2.37
C VAL A 107 8.80 1.73 -1.20
N SER A 108 10.08 1.34 -1.13
CA SER A 108 10.61 0.51 -0.05
C SER A 108 10.48 1.19 1.31
N MET A 109 10.84 2.48 1.38
CA MET A 109 10.72 3.29 2.59
C MET A 109 9.27 3.43 3.08
N ILE A 110 8.33 3.76 2.18
CA ILE A 110 6.90 3.90 2.55
C ILE A 110 6.32 2.54 2.97
N ALA A 111 6.64 1.47 2.24
CA ALA A 111 6.19 0.13 2.60
C ALA A 111 6.71 -0.29 3.98
N LYS A 112 7.98 0.02 4.31
CA LYS A 112 8.55 -0.23 5.64
C LYS A 112 7.83 0.57 6.72
N ASP A 113 7.58 1.85 6.48
CA ASP A 113 6.86 2.71 7.43
C ASP A 113 5.46 2.18 7.75
N LEU A 114 4.71 1.74 6.73
CA LEU A 114 3.42 1.07 6.92
C LEU A 114 3.55 -0.24 7.70
N LEU A 115 4.57 -1.06 7.40
CA LEU A 115 4.82 -2.33 8.09
C LEU A 115 5.16 -2.13 9.58
N ASP A 116 5.78 -1.01 9.93
CA ASP A 116 6.24 -0.72 11.29
C ASP A 116 5.14 -0.10 12.18
N HIS A 117 4.19 0.62 11.57
CA HIS A 117 3.23 1.44 12.32
C HIS A 117 1.76 1.01 12.16
N LYS A 118 1.46 0.03 11.30
CA LYS A 118 0.10 -0.51 11.13
C LYS A 118 -0.02 -1.87 11.81
N ASP A 119 -1.24 -2.16 12.28
CA ASP A 119 -1.58 -3.46 12.80
C ASP A 119 -1.86 -4.44 11.66
N PHE A 120 -1.42 -5.69 11.81
CA PHE A 120 -1.60 -6.75 10.80
C PHE A 120 -2.14 -8.04 11.41
N ASP A 121 -2.97 -8.71 10.62
CA ASP A 121 -3.47 -10.05 10.92
C ASP A 121 -2.40 -11.09 10.57
N ILE A 122 -1.41 -11.22 11.45
CA ILE A 122 -0.30 -12.15 11.26
C ILE A 122 -0.75 -13.57 11.58
N THR A 123 -0.56 -14.46 10.61
CA THR A 123 -0.81 -15.91 10.75
C THR A 123 0.43 -16.69 10.30
N PRO A 124 0.56 -17.99 10.66
CA PRO A 124 1.65 -18.83 10.14
C PRO A 124 1.69 -18.88 8.60
N ARG A 125 0.53 -18.73 7.94
CA ARG A 125 0.43 -18.67 6.48
C ARG A 125 1.01 -17.37 5.93
N VAL A 126 0.78 -16.24 6.60
CA VAL A 126 1.34 -14.92 6.23
C VAL A 126 2.85 -14.96 6.36
N LEU A 127 3.37 -15.38 7.52
CA LEU A 127 4.82 -15.50 7.75
C LEU A 127 5.48 -16.42 6.70
N LYS A 128 4.91 -17.60 6.46
CA LYS A 128 5.41 -18.53 5.42
C LYS A 128 5.49 -17.90 4.02
N LYS A 129 4.50 -17.09 3.64
CA LYS A 129 4.51 -16.37 2.34
C LYS A 129 5.59 -15.28 2.33
N ALA A 130 5.71 -14.49 3.40
CA ALA A 130 6.74 -13.46 3.54
C ALA A 130 8.14 -14.07 3.45
N THR A 131 8.41 -15.17 4.18
CA THR A 131 9.68 -15.91 4.12
C THR A 131 9.98 -16.40 2.70
N LYS A 132 8.98 -16.88 1.95
CA LYS A 132 9.17 -17.26 0.54
C LYS A 132 9.63 -16.08 -0.32
N HIS A 133 9.05 -14.90 -0.13
CA HIS A 133 9.45 -13.70 -0.85
C HIS A 133 10.83 -13.20 -0.44
N TRP A 134 11.17 -13.26 0.84
CA TRP A 134 12.52 -12.98 1.33
C TRP A 134 13.55 -13.91 0.70
N ASN A 135 13.31 -15.22 0.73
CA ASN A 135 14.22 -16.20 0.10
C ASN A 135 14.37 -15.96 -1.40
N HIS A 136 13.32 -15.52 -2.09
CA HIS A 136 13.46 -15.13 -3.48
C HIS A 136 14.34 -13.90 -3.63
N TYR A 137 14.10 -12.84 -2.85
CA TYR A 137 14.90 -11.62 -2.87
C TYR A 137 16.37 -11.91 -2.56
N SER A 138 16.66 -12.54 -1.42
CA SER A 138 18.02 -12.77 -0.91
C SER A 138 18.89 -13.59 -1.87
N ASN A 139 18.29 -14.54 -2.60
CA ASN A 139 19.00 -15.36 -3.58
C ASN A 139 19.23 -14.65 -4.93
N ASN A 140 18.54 -13.54 -5.21
CA ASN A 140 18.55 -12.90 -6.53
C ASN A 140 19.14 -11.48 -6.51
N VAL A 141 19.48 -10.94 -5.34
CA VAL A 141 20.14 -9.63 -5.22
C VAL A 141 21.65 -9.75 -5.01
N LYS A 142 22.35 -8.66 -5.31
CA LYS A 142 23.78 -8.54 -5.06
C LYS A 142 24.05 -8.57 -3.55
N GLN A 143 25.05 -9.34 -3.16
CA GLN A 143 25.44 -9.53 -1.76
C GLN A 143 26.39 -8.41 -1.31
N ASP A 144 25.88 -7.18 -1.24
CA ASP A 144 26.64 -6.00 -0.80
C ASP A 144 26.10 -5.41 0.52
N ASP A 145 26.66 -4.30 0.96
CA ASP A 145 26.33 -3.69 2.27
C ASP A 145 24.84 -3.35 2.40
N LEU A 146 24.18 -2.98 1.29
CA LEU A 146 22.75 -2.73 1.28
C LEU A 146 21.96 -4.01 1.55
N PHE A 147 22.38 -5.13 0.97
CA PHE A 147 21.79 -6.44 1.28
C PHE A 147 22.03 -6.85 2.73
N VAL A 148 23.23 -6.62 3.28
CA VAL A 148 23.53 -6.94 4.70
C VAL A 148 22.60 -6.17 5.63
N LEU A 149 22.41 -4.87 5.40
CA LEU A 149 21.48 -4.05 6.16
C LEU A 149 20.04 -4.59 6.02
N LYS A 150 19.59 -4.83 4.78
CA LYS A 150 18.25 -5.37 4.50
C LYS A 150 18.01 -6.72 5.18
N LYS A 151 19.03 -7.58 5.20
CA LYS A 151 18.98 -8.89 5.85
C LYS A 151 18.81 -8.76 7.36
N ALA A 152 19.57 -7.88 8.01
CA ALA A 152 19.42 -7.63 9.44
C ALA A 152 18.00 -7.16 9.79
N GLU A 153 17.46 -6.21 9.03
CA GLU A 153 16.08 -5.72 9.20
C GLU A 153 15.04 -6.85 9.04
N VAL A 154 15.18 -7.70 8.02
CA VAL A 154 14.20 -8.78 7.76
C VAL A 154 14.31 -9.92 8.78
N ASP A 155 15.53 -10.24 9.22
CA ASP A 155 15.74 -11.26 10.25
C ASP A 155 15.06 -10.84 11.56
N GLU A 156 15.26 -9.59 12.00
CA GLU A 156 14.59 -9.01 13.18
C GLU A 156 13.05 -9.08 13.04
N ILE A 157 12.50 -8.64 11.90
CA ILE A 157 11.06 -8.74 11.63
C ILE A 157 10.57 -10.19 11.76
N PHE A 158 11.28 -11.16 11.19
CA PHE A 158 10.83 -12.55 11.24
C PHE A 158 10.98 -13.19 12.61
N GLU A 159 11.99 -12.79 13.39
CA GLU A 159 12.11 -13.17 14.80
C GLU A 159 10.91 -12.68 15.61
N ASP A 160 10.56 -11.40 15.48
CA ASP A 160 9.42 -10.80 16.18
C ASP A 160 8.08 -11.44 15.78
N LEU A 161 7.86 -11.63 14.47
CA LEU A 161 6.64 -12.28 13.97
C LEU A 161 6.53 -13.74 14.42
N THR A 162 7.66 -14.45 14.51
CA THR A 162 7.68 -15.83 14.99
C THR A 162 7.34 -15.87 16.48
N ALA A 163 7.97 -15.03 17.29
CA ALA A 163 7.69 -14.92 18.72
C ALA A 163 6.22 -14.57 18.99
N PHE A 164 5.66 -13.60 18.26
CA PHE A 164 4.24 -13.25 18.33
C PHE A 164 3.31 -14.45 18.06
N LEU A 165 3.61 -15.25 17.04
CA LEU A 165 2.81 -16.42 16.70
C LEU A 165 2.93 -17.54 17.73
N ASP A 166 4.13 -17.74 18.28
CA ASP A 166 4.38 -18.74 19.31
C ASP A 166 3.62 -18.43 20.60
N ASP A 167 3.56 -17.15 21.00
CA ASP A 167 2.79 -16.68 22.17
C ASP A 167 1.28 -16.88 22.03
N GLN A 168 0.75 -16.98 20.80
CA GLN A 168 -0.67 -17.24 20.55
C GLN A 168 -1.05 -18.73 20.55
N MET A 169 -0.08 -19.64 20.58
CA MET A 169 -0.38 -21.08 20.62
C MET A 169 -0.75 -21.51 22.05
N PRO A 170 -1.89 -22.21 22.24
CA PRO A 170 -2.22 -22.78 23.54
C PRO A 170 -1.21 -23.88 23.92
N LEU A 171 -0.83 -23.90 25.20
CA LEU A 171 0.04 -24.92 25.85
C LEU A 171 -0.43 -26.36 25.62
#